data_AF-A0A932M3H0-F1
#
_entry.id   AF-A0A932M3H0-F1
#
_cell.length_a   1.000
_cell.length_b   1.000
_cell.length_c   1.000
_cell.angle_alpha   90.00
_cell.angle_beta   90.00
_cell.angle_gamma   90.00
#
_symmetry.space_group_name_H-M   'P 1'
#
loop_
_entity.id
_entity.type
_entity.pdbx_description
1 polymer ?
#
loop_
_entity_poly.entity_id
_entity_poly.type
_entity_poly.pdbx_seq_one_letter_code
_entity_poly.pdbx_strand_id
1 'polypeptide(L)' 'MIQETPASTVNNQYTAEDIHVLGGREAVRRRPGMYIGSTDQRGLQHLVYEIVY' A
#
# COMPACT_ATOMS: atom_id res chain seq x y z
N MET A 1 5.82 33.20 30.46
CA MET A 1 4.78 32.41 29.76
C MET A 1 5.42 31.66 28.60
N ILE A 2 6.06 30.52 28.86
CA ILE A 2 6.35 29.54 27.80
C ILE A 2 5.96 28.20 28.41
N GLN A 3 4.82 27.68 27.98
CA GLN A 3 4.28 26.40 28.40
C GLN A 3 4.81 25.37 27.40
N GLU A 4 5.71 24.49 27.84
CA GLU A 4 6.19 23.36 27.03
C GLU A 4 4.97 22.56 26.57
N THR A 5 4.78 22.45 25.26
CA THR A 5 3.70 21.68 24.67
C THR A 5 3.96 20.21 24.99
N PRO A 6 3.06 19.47 25.67
CA PRO A 6 3.26 18.05 25.88
C PRO A 6 3.06 17.35 24.54
N ALA A 7 4.15 17.12 23.82
CA ALA A 7 4.17 16.21 22.69
C ALA A 7 3.78 14.83 23.25
N SER A 8 2.52 14.46 23.03
CA SER A 8 1.95 13.18 23.39
C SER A 8 2.87 12.07 22.91
N THR A 9 3.67 11.51 23.83
CA THR A 9 4.53 10.37 23.57
C THR A 9 3.63 9.15 23.53
N VAL A 10 2.89 9.02 22.42
CA VAL A 10 2.28 7.75 22.07
C VAL A 10 3.46 6.83 21.80
N ASN A 11 3.64 5.82 22.65
CA ASN A 11 4.59 4.73 22.43
C ASN A 11 4.14 3.94 21.20
N ASN A 12 4.23 4.53 20.01
CA ASN A 12 3.99 3.90 18.73
C ASN A 12 5.24 3.12 18.35
N GLN A 13 5.57 2.13 19.19
CA GLN A 13 6.70 1.25 18.95
C GLN A 13 6.37 0.44 17.71
N TYR A 14 7.12 0.68 16.63
CA TYR A 14 7.10 -0.16 15.45
C TYR A 14 7.82 -1.46 15.77
N THR A 15 7.06 -2.53 15.89
CA THR A 15 7.52 -3.87 16.25
C THR A 15 7.43 -4.81 15.04
N ALA A 16 7.93 -6.03 15.19
CA ALA A 16 7.80 -7.05 14.15
C ALA A 16 6.32 -7.40 13.84
N GLU A 17 5.41 -7.18 14.78
CA GLU A 17 3.97 -7.45 14.61
C GLU A 17 3.30 -6.47 13.64
N ASP A 18 3.88 -5.29 13.43
CA ASP A 18 3.41 -4.28 12.47
C ASP A 18 3.77 -4.65 11.01
N ILE A 19 4.59 -5.68 10.80
CA ILE A 19 4.96 -6.15 9.47
C ILE A 19 3.88 -7.10 8.96
N HIS A 20 3.08 -6.61 8.03
CA HIS A 20 2.06 -7.40 7.38
C HIS A 20 2.54 -8.02 6.06
N VAL A 21 2.53 -9.35 5.97
CA VAL A 21 2.87 -10.08 4.75
C VAL A 21 1.60 -10.32 3.94
N LEU A 22 1.50 -9.66 2.78
CA LEU A 22 0.39 -9.85 1.84
C LEU A 22 0.66 -11.07 0.97
N GLY A 23 -0.13 -12.13 1.18
CA GLY A 23 0.00 -13.39 0.45
C GLY A 23 -0.73 -13.39 -0.90
N GLY A 24 -0.17 -14.12 -1.86
CA GLY A 24 -0.82 -14.47 -3.12
C GLY A 24 -1.42 -13.29 -3.88
N ARG A 25 -2.73 -13.35 -4.18
CA ARG A 25 -3.45 -12.33 -4.95
C ARG A 25 -3.82 -11.08 -4.14
N GLU A 26 -3.63 -11.10 -2.82
CA GLU A 26 -3.96 -9.96 -1.99
C GLU A 26 -2.99 -8.79 -2.22
N ALA A 27 -1.70 -9.08 -2.38
CA ALA A 27 -0.69 -8.07 -2.72
C ALA A 27 -1.03 -7.35 -4.04
N VAL A 28 -1.45 -8.12 -5.05
CA VAL A 28 -1.86 -7.61 -6.36
C VAL A 28 -3.07 -6.69 -6.24
N ARG A 29 -4.08 -7.07 -5.46
CA ARG A 29 -5.30 -6.25 -5.25
C ARG A 29 -5.03 -5.01 -4.42
N ARG A 30 -4.13 -5.08 -3.43
CA ARG A 30 -3.80 -3.95 -2.57
C ARG A 30 -2.97 -2.89 -3.30
N ARG A 31 -2.07 -3.31 -4.20
CA ARG A 31 -1.19 -2.42 -4.97
C ARG A 31 -1.18 -2.77 -6.46
N PRO A 32 -2.32 -2.57 -7.16
CA PRO A 32 -2.46 -2.99 -8.56
C PRO A 32 -1.49 -2.28 -9.50
N GLY A 33 -1.19 -1.00 -9.27
CA GLY A 33 -0.26 -0.23 -10.11
C GLY A 33 1.15 -0.83 -10.21
N MET A 34 1.58 -1.61 -9.22
CA MET A 34 2.85 -2.34 -9.30
C MET A 34 2.86 -3.42 -10.39
N TYR A 35 1.69 -4.00 -10.70
CA TYR A 35 1.55 -5.13 -11.62
C TYR A 35 1.05 -4.71 -13.00
N ILE A 36 0.18 -3.70 -13.08
CA ILE A 36 -0.42 -3.22 -14.35
C ILE A 36 0.00 -1.78 -14.72
N GLY A 37 0.99 -1.23 -14.00
CA GLY A 37 1.55 0.12 -14.21
C GLY A 37 0.68 1.26 -13.66
N SER A 38 -0.64 1.20 -13.86
CA SER A 38 -1.58 2.24 -13.42
C SER A 38 -2.98 1.68 -13.14
N THR A 39 -3.82 2.45 -12.45
CA THR A 39 -5.24 2.13 -12.22
C THR A 39 -6.19 2.97 -13.09
N ASP A 40 -5.66 3.53 -14.18
CA ASP A 40 -6.39 4.33 -15.16
C ASP A 40 -6.69 3.52 -16.42
N GLN A 41 -7.09 4.18 -17.50
CA GLN A 41 -7.42 3.52 -18.77
C GLN A 41 -6.26 2.71 -19.36
N ARG A 42 -5.00 3.09 -19.09
CA ARG A 42 -3.83 2.34 -19.58
C ARG A 42 -3.68 1.00 -18.85
N GLY A 43 -3.88 1.00 -17.54
CA GLY A 43 -3.89 -0.23 -16.75
C GLY A 43 -5.04 -1.17 -17.14
N LEU A 44 -6.21 -0.61 -17.48
CA LEU A 44 -7.33 -1.42 -17.99
C LEU A 44 -6.99 -2.10 -19.31
N GLN A 45 -6.41 -1.36 -20.27
CA GLN A 45 -5.97 -1.94 -21.55
C GLN A 45 -4.91 -3.01 -21.35
N HIS A 46 -3.98 -2.81 -20.41
CA HIS A 46 -2.97 -3.80 -20.04
C HIS A 46 -3.61 -5.13 -19.60
N LEU A 47 -4.63 -5.09 -18.73
CA LEU A 47 -5.35 -6.29 -18.31
C LEU A 47 -6.01 -7.03 -19.48
N VAL A 48 -6.57 -6.28 -20.44
CA VAL A 48 -7.18 -6.89 -21.63
C VAL A 48 -6.13 -7.56 -22.50
N TYR A 49 -4.99 -6.92 -22.73
CA TYR A 49 -3.89 -7.50 -23.51
C TYR A 49 -3.39 -8.81 -22.92
N GLU A 50 -3.17 -8.86 -21.59
CA GLU A 50 -2.71 -10.07 -20.89
C GLU A 50 -3.70 -11.24 -20.91
N ILE A 51 -4.98 -11.01 -21.22
CA ILE A 51 -5.98 -12.09 -21.33
C ILE A 51 -6.13 -12.54 -22.78
N VAL A 52 -6.03 -11.60 -23.73
CA VAL A 52 -6.26 -11.87 -25.15
C VAL A 52 -5.05 -12.54 -25.80
N TYR A 53 -3.84 -12.22 -25.32
CA TYR A 53 -2.58 -12.77 -25.80
C TYR A 53 -1.96 -13.71 -24.76
#